data_AF-A0A6H9GJ28-F1
#
_entry.id   AF-A0A6H9GJ28-F1
#
_cell.length_a   1.000
_cell.length_b   1.000
_cell.length_c   1.000
_cell.angle_alpha   90.00
_cell.angle_beta   90.00
_cell.angle_gamma   90.00
#
_symmetry.space_group_name_H-M   'P 1'
#
loop_
_entity.id
_entity.type
_entity.pdbx_description
1 polymer ?
#
loop_
_entity_poly.entity_id
_entity_poly.type
_entity_poly.pdbx_seq_one_letter_code
_entity_poly.pdbx_strand_id
1 'polypeptide(L)'
;MDDLLYLECPCTSFPRSFARDFKETYLYPPPSTLYGFLLSLVGEEDMSAHLGVRLAIGILGDDSPISRIVRKQRSHKFVVGGEVKKRVEKYGEGVYPTSQFSKPNFQELLTDVRIALKIDSSNEMASIKLSERVAIALSSPSQILRFGGLSLGESWAMINGIRNYRETDGAIRWLVKDNRGLIGLPIWIDRNTSQGTFQRFSLGEYSDQCLVDIIAPILTTTKAKKSSKDK
;
A
#
# COMPACT_ATOMS: atom_id res chain seq x y z
N MET A 1 0.60 21.89 14.50
CA MET A 1 -0.55 20.96 14.59
C MET A 1 0.05 19.58 14.47
N ASP A 2 -0.13 18.71 15.45
CA ASP A 2 0.35 17.34 15.30
C ASP A 2 -0.52 16.65 14.24
N ASP A 3 0.05 16.40 13.06
CA ASP A 3 -0.60 15.76 11.92
C ASP A 3 -0.77 14.25 12.17
N LEU A 4 -1.50 13.92 13.24
CA LEU A 4 -1.85 12.56 13.63
C LEU A 4 -3.29 12.26 13.21
N LEU A 5 -3.44 11.28 12.34
CA LEU A 5 -4.70 10.88 11.73
C LEU A 5 -5.17 9.55 12.30
N TYR A 6 -6.48 9.44 12.48
CA TYR A 6 -7.18 8.17 12.68
C TYR A 6 -7.73 7.69 11.34
N LEU A 7 -7.45 6.43 11.02
CA LEU A 7 -7.93 5.74 9.83
C LEU A 7 -8.59 4.42 10.24
N GLU A 8 -9.76 4.16 9.69
CA GLU A 8 -10.53 2.94 9.96
C GLU A 8 -10.94 2.25 8.67
N CYS A 9 -10.65 0.94 8.60
CA CYS A 9 -11.09 0.09 7.52
C CYS A 9 -11.78 -1.16 8.10
N PRO A 10 -13.09 -1.36 7.83
CA PRO A 10 -13.85 -2.45 8.44
C PRO A 10 -13.39 -3.82 7.94
N CYS A 11 -12.95 -3.91 6.69
CA CYS A 11 -12.49 -5.13 6.06
C CYS A 11 -11.46 -4.81 4.98
N THR A 12 -10.25 -5.37 5.10
CA THR A 12 -9.16 -5.14 4.15
C THR A 12 -8.32 -6.40 3.95
N SER A 13 -7.39 -6.33 3.00
CA SER A 13 -6.31 -7.27 2.80
C SER A 13 -5.10 -6.48 2.33
N PHE A 14 -3.92 -6.85 2.83
CA PHE A 14 -2.62 -6.34 2.42
C PHE A 14 -1.86 -7.47 1.74
N PRO A 15 -2.12 -7.77 0.45
CA PRO A 15 -1.60 -8.97 -0.17
C PRO A 15 -0.08 -9.01 -0.16
N ARG A 16 0.48 -10.16 0.23
CA ARG A 16 1.92 -10.40 0.09
C ARG A 16 2.28 -10.50 -1.40
N SER A 17 3.33 -9.82 -1.84
CA SER A 17 3.71 -9.79 -3.28
C SER A 17 4.07 -11.17 -3.85
N PHE A 18 4.52 -12.10 -3.01
CA PHE A 18 4.90 -13.46 -3.41
C PHE A 18 3.73 -14.45 -3.36
N ALA A 19 2.60 -14.07 -2.77
CA ALA A 19 1.42 -14.92 -2.64
C ALA A 19 0.71 -15.07 -4.00
N ARG A 20 0.52 -16.31 -4.46
CA ARG A 20 -0.10 -16.60 -5.77
C ARG A 20 -1.46 -17.27 -5.65
N ASP A 21 -1.47 -18.53 -5.23
CA ASP A 21 -2.68 -19.36 -5.19
C ASP A 21 -3.44 -19.22 -3.87
N PHE A 22 -2.70 -18.91 -2.82
CA PHE A 22 -3.23 -18.50 -1.53
C PHE A 22 -2.85 -17.04 -1.29
N LYS A 23 -3.85 -16.14 -1.27
CA LYS A 23 -3.62 -14.71 -1.05
C LYS A 23 -3.49 -14.42 0.44
N GLU A 24 -2.27 -14.58 0.94
CA GLU A 24 -1.88 -14.20 2.30
C GLU A 24 -1.88 -12.67 2.45
N THR A 25 -2.22 -12.21 3.65
CA THR A 25 -2.18 -10.79 4.03
C THR A 25 -0.99 -10.51 4.96
N TYR A 26 -0.45 -9.31 4.92
CA TYR A 26 0.28 -8.77 6.07
C TYR A 26 -0.71 -8.50 7.20
N LEU A 27 -0.27 -8.69 8.45
CA LEU A 27 -1.08 -8.39 9.65
C LEU A 27 -1.22 -6.88 9.87
N TYR A 28 -0.22 -6.11 9.44
CA TYR A 28 -0.16 -4.67 9.63
C TYR A 28 -0.10 -3.97 8.26
N PRO A 29 -0.64 -2.74 8.14
CA PRO A 29 -0.64 -1.99 6.90
C PRO A 29 0.80 -1.67 6.46
N PRO A 30 1.20 -2.04 5.24
CA PRO A 30 2.51 -1.63 4.73
C PRO A 30 2.64 -0.11 4.57
N PRO A 31 3.82 0.48 4.84
CA PRO A 31 4.06 1.90 4.55
C PRO A 31 3.77 2.28 3.09
N SER A 32 4.14 1.41 2.13
CA SER A 32 3.82 1.61 0.72
C SER A 32 2.31 1.69 0.42
N THR A 33 1.50 0.89 1.12
CA THR A 33 0.04 0.90 0.98
C THR A 33 -0.55 2.19 1.56
N LEU A 34 -0.09 2.62 2.74
CA LEU A 34 -0.56 3.86 3.35
C LEU A 34 -0.15 5.09 2.54
N TYR A 35 1.06 5.10 1.97
CA TYR A 35 1.47 6.15 1.05
C TYR A 35 0.56 6.21 -0.18
N GLY A 36 0.30 5.08 -0.85
CA GLY A 36 -0.61 5.04 -1.99
C GLY A 36 -2.06 5.45 -1.64
N PHE A 37 -2.51 5.11 -0.43
CA PHE A 37 -3.78 5.57 0.12
C PHE A 37 -3.81 7.09 0.28
N LEU A 38 -2.75 7.70 0.85
CA LEU A 38 -2.66 9.16 1.02
C LEU A 38 -2.63 9.89 -0.33
N LEU A 39 -1.90 9.37 -1.32
CA LEU A 39 -1.93 9.90 -2.69
C LEU A 39 -3.35 9.86 -3.26
N SER A 40 -4.05 8.75 -3.10
CA SER A 40 -5.44 8.60 -3.55
C SER A 40 -6.41 9.56 -2.84
N LEU A 41 -6.19 9.81 -1.54
CA LEU A 41 -6.97 10.77 -0.75
C LEU A 41 -6.84 12.19 -1.31
N VAL A 42 -5.64 12.59 -1.72
CA VAL A 42 -5.36 13.94 -2.27
C VAL A 42 -5.49 14.03 -3.79
N GLY A 43 -5.94 12.96 -4.44
CA GLY A 43 -6.12 12.89 -5.90
C GLY A 43 -4.81 12.88 -6.70
N GLU A 44 -3.71 12.43 -6.10
CA GLU A 44 -2.41 12.33 -6.75
C GLU A 44 -2.22 10.98 -7.46
N GLU A 45 -1.85 11.02 -8.73
CA GLU A 45 -1.60 9.83 -9.57
C GLU A 45 -0.11 9.50 -9.64
N ASP A 46 0.75 10.50 -9.54
CA ASP A 46 2.20 10.32 -9.59
C ASP A 46 2.72 9.83 -8.24
N MET A 47 3.09 8.55 -8.21
CA MET A 47 3.73 7.91 -7.06
C MET A 47 5.00 8.65 -6.60
N SER A 48 5.68 9.37 -7.50
CA SER A 48 6.92 10.06 -7.20
C SER A 48 6.75 11.48 -6.65
N ALA A 49 5.53 12.04 -6.70
CA ALA A 49 5.26 13.43 -6.37
C ALA A 49 5.66 13.83 -4.94
N HIS A 50 5.49 12.91 -3.99
CA HIS A 50 5.70 13.15 -2.56
C HIS A 50 6.81 12.26 -1.97
N LEU A 51 7.81 11.88 -2.78
CA LEU A 51 9.00 11.18 -2.29
C LEU A 51 9.75 12.03 -1.25
N GLY A 52 10.28 11.35 -0.23
CA GLY A 52 10.92 11.99 0.93
C GLY A 52 9.95 12.24 2.09
N VAL A 53 8.64 12.03 1.91
CA VAL A 53 7.71 12.01 3.05
C VAL A 53 8.04 10.84 3.98
N ARG A 54 7.89 11.07 5.28
CA ARG A 54 8.08 10.06 6.32
C ARG A 54 6.75 9.73 6.97
N LEU A 55 6.49 8.45 7.16
CA LEU A 55 5.27 7.97 7.80
C LEU A 55 5.61 7.25 9.10
N ALA A 56 4.93 7.59 10.20
CA ALA A 56 4.89 6.73 11.37
C ALA A 56 3.50 6.10 11.50
N ILE A 57 3.50 4.79 11.76
CA ILE A 57 2.29 3.97 11.69
C ILE A 57 2.07 3.35 13.06
N GLY A 58 0.90 3.59 13.62
CA GLY A 58 0.44 3.06 14.88
C GLY A 58 -0.80 2.20 14.71
N ILE A 59 -0.89 1.14 15.51
CA ILE A 59 -2.01 0.22 15.56
C ILE A 59 -2.83 0.53 16.81
N LEU A 60 -4.13 0.69 16.64
CA LEU A 60 -5.07 0.99 17.72
C LEU A 60 -5.76 -0.29 18.18
N GLY A 61 -5.80 -0.51 19.50
CA GLY A 61 -6.36 -1.72 20.08
C GLY A 61 -5.48 -2.96 19.86
N ASP A 62 -6.10 -4.14 19.90
CA ASP A 62 -5.45 -5.44 19.71
C ASP A 62 -5.19 -5.74 18.23
N ASP A 63 -4.48 -6.83 17.96
CA ASP A 63 -4.20 -7.25 16.59
C ASP A 63 -5.49 -7.65 15.87
N SER A 64 -5.72 -7.07 14.69
CA SER A 64 -6.90 -7.39 13.88
C SER A 64 -6.90 -8.88 13.52
N PRO A 65 -8.03 -9.60 13.71
CA PRO A 65 -8.10 -11.02 13.44
C PRO A 65 -7.98 -11.29 11.94
N ILE A 66 -7.25 -12.37 11.61
CA ILE A 66 -7.16 -12.86 10.23
C ILE A 66 -8.31 -13.83 9.96
N SER A 67 -9.17 -13.48 9.01
CA SER A 67 -10.23 -14.34 8.50
C SER A 67 -9.83 -14.92 7.14
N ARG A 68 -10.15 -16.20 6.89
CA ARG A 68 -9.90 -16.86 5.60
C ARG A 68 -11.21 -17.09 4.87
N ILE A 69 -11.31 -16.55 3.67
CA ILE A 69 -12.48 -16.72 2.80
C ILE A 69 -12.11 -17.50 1.53
N VAL A 70 -13.13 -18.08 0.90
CA VAL A 70 -13.05 -18.58 -0.47
C VAL A 70 -13.71 -17.57 -1.38
N ARG A 71 -12.99 -17.11 -2.41
CA ARG A 71 -13.61 -16.31 -3.46
C ARG A 71 -13.12 -16.71 -4.84
N LYS A 72 -14.00 -16.49 -5.82
CA LYS A 72 -13.65 -16.60 -7.22
C LYS A 72 -12.69 -15.47 -7.57
N GLN A 73 -11.43 -15.81 -7.86
CA GLN A 73 -10.43 -14.86 -8.34
C GLN A 73 -10.33 -14.95 -9.85
N ARG A 74 -10.07 -13.80 -10.48
CA ARG A 74 -9.83 -13.71 -11.92
C ARG A 74 -8.37 -13.35 -12.17
N SER A 75 -7.61 -14.27 -12.75
CA SER A 75 -6.25 -14.00 -13.20
C SER A 75 -6.31 -13.71 -14.69
N HIS A 76 -6.47 -12.44 -15.07
CA HIS A 76 -6.20 -12.03 -16.43
C HIS A 76 -4.90 -11.23 -16.43
N LYS A 77 -3.90 -11.69 -17.17
CA LYS A 77 -2.87 -10.76 -17.61
C LYS A 77 -3.54 -9.88 -18.65
N PHE A 78 -3.43 -8.56 -18.49
CA PHE A 78 -3.54 -7.65 -19.62
C PHE A 78 -2.47 -8.11 -20.60
N VAL A 79 -2.95 -8.80 -21.63
CA VAL A 79 -2.09 -9.17 -22.74
C VAL A 79 -1.68 -7.85 -23.38
N VAL A 80 -0.42 -7.71 -23.74
CA VAL A 80 0.09 -6.49 -24.39
C VAL A 80 0.60 -6.89 -25.78
N GLY A 81 0.29 -6.10 -26.80
CA GLY A 81 0.74 -6.34 -28.17
C GLY A 81 -0.09 -7.40 -28.93
N GLY A 82 0.56 -8.17 -29.82
CA GLY A 82 -0.11 -9.00 -30.83
C GLY A 82 -1.02 -10.11 -30.29
N GLU A 83 -0.81 -10.56 -29.06
CA GLU A 83 -1.68 -11.55 -28.42
C GLU A 83 -3.06 -10.96 -28.01
N VAL A 84 -3.17 -9.63 -27.84
CA VAL A 84 -4.46 -8.95 -27.61
C VAL A 84 -5.37 -9.14 -28.81
N LYS A 85 -4.85 -8.93 -30.02
CA LYS A 85 -5.61 -9.07 -31.28
C LYS A 85 -6.18 -10.48 -31.43
N LYS A 86 -5.34 -11.52 -31.25
CA LYS A 86 -5.78 -12.91 -31.29
C LYS A 86 -6.83 -13.25 -30.23
N ARG A 87 -6.75 -12.63 -29.04
CA ARG A 87 -7.71 -12.86 -27.96
C ARG A 87 -9.04 -12.15 -28.23
N VAL A 88 -9.01 -10.90 -28.68
CA VAL A 88 -10.19 -10.13 -29.08
C VAL A 88 -10.91 -10.82 -30.24
N GLU A 89 -10.18 -11.29 -31.25
CA GLU A 89 -10.73 -12.08 -32.36
C GLU A 89 -11.42 -13.37 -31.88
N LYS A 90 -10.85 -14.05 -30.87
CA LYS A 90 -11.38 -15.35 -30.40
C LYS A 90 -12.55 -15.23 -29.43
N TYR A 91 -12.56 -14.24 -28.56
CA TYR A 91 -13.52 -14.16 -27.44
C TYR A 91 -14.35 -12.87 -27.40
N GLY A 92 -13.98 -11.84 -28.16
CA GLY A 92 -14.54 -10.49 -28.04
C GLY A 92 -13.77 -9.62 -27.05
N GLU A 93 -13.91 -8.30 -27.19
CA GLU A 93 -13.25 -7.33 -26.30
C GLU A 93 -13.84 -7.38 -24.89
N GLY A 94 -13.00 -7.40 -23.86
CA GLY A 94 -13.42 -7.47 -22.45
C GLY A 94 -13.99 -8.83 -22.01
N VAL A 95 -14.04 -9.84 -22.89
CA VAL A 95 -14.55 -11.17 -22.55
C VAL A 95 -13.42 -12.08 -22.08
N TYR A 96 -13.52 -12.55 -20.83
CA TYR A 96 -12.57 -13.48 -20.21
C TYR A 96 -13.27 -14.80 -19.85
N PRO A 97 -13.03 -15.89 -20.60
CA PRO A 97 -13.62 -17.20 -20.32
C PRO A 97 -13.37 -17.64 -18.87
N THR A 98 -14.46 -17.91 -18.16
CA THR A 98 -14.40 -18.30 -16.74
C THR A 98 -13.55 -19.56 -16.52
N SER A 99 -13.60 -20.52 -17.45
CA SER A 99 -12.86 -21.79 -17.36
C SER A 99 -11.34 -21.67 -17.46
N GLN A 100 -10.82 -20.56 -18.03
CA GLN A 100 -9.38 -20.36 -18.23
C GLN A 100 -8.79 -19.33 -17.26
N PHE A 101 -9.59 -18.35 -16.85
CA PHE A 101 -9.09 -17.19 -16.12
C PHE A 101 -9.73 -17.02 -14.75
N SER A 102 -10.57 -17.97 -14.32
CA SER A 102 -11.21 -17.89 -13.02
C SER A 102 -11.10 -19.18 -12.25
N LYS A 103 -10.57 -19.07 -11.03
CA LYS A 103 -10.44 -20.18 -10.10
C LYS A 103 -10.88 -19.75 -8.70
N PRO A 104 -11.53 -20.64 -7.92
CA PRO A 104 -11.73 -20.39 -6.50
C PRO A 104 -10.36 -20.40 -5.82
N ASN A 105 -10.06 -19.34 -5.08
CA ASN A 105 -8.83 -19.23 -4.29
C ASN A 105 -9.19 -18.82 -2.86
N PHE A 106 -8.34 -19.25 -1.93
CA PHE A 106 -8.37 -18.76 -0.57
C PHE A 106 -7.73 -17.38 -0.49
N GLN A 107 -8.33 -16.48 0.29
CA GLN A 107 -7.80 -15.16 0.60
C GLN A 107 -7.93 -14.88 2.09
N GLU A 108 -6.88 -14.30 2.66
CA GLU A 108 -6.87 -13.78 4.02
C GLU A 108 -7.29 -12.31 4.06
N LEU A 109 -8.13 -11.99 5.03
CA LEU A 109 -8.69 -10.69 5.29
C LEU A 109 -8.39 -10.28 6.73
N LEU A 110 -8.25 -8.98 6.94
CA LEU A 110 -8.26 -8.36 8.26
C LEU A 110 -9.59 -7.63 8.43
N THR A 111 -10.15 -7.70 9.63
CA THR A 111 -11.37 -6.97 10.00
C THR A 111 -11.09 -6.03 11.16
N ASP A 112 -11.82 -4.91 11.20
CA ASP A 112 -11.66 -3.86 12.22
C ASP A 112 -10.21 -3.34 12.30
N VAL A 113 -9.65 -2.95 11.16
CA VAL A 113 -8.30 -2.36 11.11
C VAL A 113 -8.40 -0.87 11.46
N ARG A 114 -7.80 -0.49 12.59
CA ARG A 114 -7.75 0.89 13.09
C ARG A 114 -6.29 1.34 13.21
N ILE A 115 -5.98 2.46 12.58
CA ILE A 115 -4.61 2.94 12.37
C ILE A 115 -4.50 4.38 12.85
N ALA A 116 -3.45 4.65 13.61
CA ALA A 116 -2.95 6.00 13.84
C ALA A 116 -1.82 6.27 12.83
N LEU A 117 -1.91 7.35 12.07
CA LEU A 117 -0.96 7.68 11.02
C LEU A 117 -0.41 9.08 11.23
N LYS A 118 0.90 9.19 11.44
CA LYS A 118 1.60 10.47 11.49
C LYS A 118 2.32 10.72 10.18
N ILE A 119 2.15 11.90 9.63
CA ILE A 119 2.79 12.33 8.38
C ILE A 119 3.85 13.38 8.72
N ASP A 120 5.07 13.15 8.24
CA ASP A 120 6.16 14.10 8.34
C ASP A 120 6.70 14.43 6.94
N SER A 121 6.33 15.62 6.50
CA SER A 121 6.63 16.19 5.18
C SER A 121 7.87 17.09 5.18
N SER A 122 8.72 17.04 6.22
CA SER A 122 9.88 17.95 6.31
C SER A 122 10.92 17.74 5.21
N ASN A 123 11.02 16.51 4.68
CA ASN A 123 12.09 16.09 3.78
C ASN A 123 11.62 15.89 2.32
N GLU A 124 10.33 16.04 2.04
CA GLU A 124 9.85 15.95 0.66
C GLU A 124 10.16 17.24 -0.11
N MET A 125 10.35 17.13 -1.43
CA MET A 125 10.68 18.28 -2.27
C MET A 125 9.46 18.90 -2.99
N ALA A 126 8.27 18.35 -2.81
CA ALA A 126 7.05 18.86 -3.41
C ALA A 126 6.82 20.34 -3.03
N SER A 127 6.27 21.12 -3.96
CA SER A 127 5.97 22.55 -3.77
C SER A 127 4.86 22.77 -2.76
N ILE A 128 3.79 21.97 -2.85
CA ILE A 128 2.75 21.84 -1.82
C ILE A 128 2.96 20.48 -1.15
N LYS A 129 3.10 20.47 0.17
CA LYS A 129 3.44 19.26 0.93
C LYS A 129 2.28 18.28 1.00
N LEU A 130 2.56 16.99 1.15
CA LEU A 130 1.54 15.95 1.33
C LEU A 130 0.70 16.24 2.57
N SER A 131 1.32 16.61 3.70
CA SER A 131 0.61 16.97 4.92
C SER A 131 -0.39 18.11 4.70
N GLU A 132 0.01 19.15 3.97
CA GLU A 132 -0.85 20.28 3.61
C GLU A 132 -2.01 19.85 2.70
N ARG A 133 -1.75 19.04 1.67
CA ARG A 133 -2.80 18.50 0.79
C ARG A 133 -3.78 17.63 1.55
N VAL A 134 -3.31 16.83 2.51
CA VAL A 134 -4.17 16.01 3.37
C VAL A 134 -5.02 16.90 4.28
N ALA A 135 -4.45 17.96 4.86
CA ALA A 135 -5.21 18.93 5.64
C ALA A 135 -6.31 19.63 4.79
N ILE A 136 -6.01 19.97 3.54
CA ILE A 136 -6.99 20.49 2.58
C ILE A 136 -8.06 19.43 2.28
N ALA A 137 -7.67 18.18 2.04
CA ALA A 137 -8.60 17.10 1.76
C ALA A 137 -9.58 16.84 2.91
N LEU A 138 -9.14 17.00 4.16
CA LEU A 138 -9.98 16.85 5.35
C LEU A 138 -10.87 18.07 5.63
N SER A 139 -10.37 19.28 5.39
CA SER A 139 -11.09 20.52 5.71
C SER A 139 -12.01 21.01 4.58
N SER A 140 -11.60 20.81 3.33
CA SER A 140 -12.29 21.26 2.12
C SER A 140 -12.28 20.18 1.02
N PRO A 141 -12.97 19.03 1.23
CA PRO A 141 -12.91 17.90 0.29
C PRO A 141 -13.31 18.25 -1.16
N SER A 142 -14.17 19.27 -1.35
CA SER A 142 -14.60 19.73 -2.68
C SER A 142 -13.49 20.35 -3.53
N GLN A 143 -12.36 20.71 -2.92
CA GLN A 143 -11.18 21.23 -3.63
C GLN A 143 -10.30 20.12 -4.20
N ILE A 144 -10.50 18.87 -3.78
CA ILE A 144 -9.73 17.72 -4.24
C ILE A 144 -10.48 17.01 -5.36
N LEU A 145 -9.90 17.00 -6.55
CA LEU A 145 -10.37 16.14 -7.63
C LEU A 145 -9.75 14.75 -7.45
N ARG A 146 -10.56 13.77 -7.05
CA ARG A 146 -10.16 12.37 -6.95
C ARG A 146 -11.09 11.48 -7.76
N PHE A 147 -10.59 10.32 -8.17
CA PHE A 147 -11.37 9.31 -8.88
C PHE A 147 -11.53 8.04 -8.04
N GLY A 148 -12.65 7.34 -8.25
CA GLY A 148 -12.94 6.08 -7.57
C GLY A 148 -13.29 6.21 -6.08
N GLY A 149 -13.40 5.05 -5.42
CA GLY A 149 -13.59 4.95 -3.99
C GLY A 149 -12.26 5.00 -3.24
N LEU A 150 -12.25 5.55 -2.03
CA LEU A 150 -11.06 5.56 -1.18
C LEU A 150 -10.95 4.23 -0.45
N SER A 151 -9.99 3.41 -0.87
CA SER A 151 -9.77 2.05 -0.36
C SER A 151 -8.39 1.91 0.26
N LEU A 152 -8.25 1.02 1.24
CA LEU A 152 -6.99 0.68 1.88
C LEU A 152 -6.63 -0.76 1.52
N GLY A 153 -5.52 -0.98 0.82
CA GLY A 153 -5.10 -2.31 0.36
C GLY A 153 -5.63 -2.67 -1.04
N GLU A 154 -6.62 -3.56 -1.13
CA GLU A 154 -7.27 -3.89 -2.40
C GLU A 154 -8.45 -2.93 -2.71
N SER A 155 -8.82 -2.77 -3.98
CA SER A 155 -9.83 -1.78 -4.42
C SER A 155 -11.26 -1.99 -3.94
N TRP A 156 -11.57 -3.15 -3.35
CA TRP A 156 -12.86 -3.43 -2.74
C TRP A 156 -12.89 -3.08 -1.23
N ALA A 157 -11.72 -2.81 -0.63
CA ALA A 157 -11.55 -2.55 0.80
C ALA A 157 -11.73 -1.06 1.10
N MET A 158 -12.97 -0.58 0.91
CA MET A 158 -13.35 0.81 1.20
C MET A 158 -13.12 1.14 2.68
N ILE A 159 -12.60 2.34 2.95
CA ILE A 159 -12.44 2.81 4.33
C ILE A 159 -13.78 3.31 4.90
N ASN A 160 -13.94 3.24 6.22
CA ASN A 160 -15.06 3.90 6.89
C ASN A 160 -14.84 5.41 6.97
N GLY A 161 -13.61 5.82 7.24
CA GLY A 161 -13.26 7.23 7.28
C GLY A 161 -11.82 7.50 7.71
N ILE A 162 -11.41 8.72 7.46
CA ILE A 162 -10.16 9.31 7.93
C ILE A 162 -10.50 10.64 8.59
N ARG A 163 -9.85 10.93 9.72
CA ARG A 163 -10.01 12.19 10.46
C ARG A 163 -8.80 12.44 11.34
N ASN A 164 -8.75 13.59 12.00
CA ASN A 164 -7.79 13.82 13.06
C ASN A 164 -8.01 12.82 14.20
N TYR A 165 -6.90 12.31 14.73
CA TYR A 165 -6.87 11.45 15.89
C TYR A 165 -7.41 12.17 17.13
N ARG A 166 -8.08 11.43 18.01
CA ARG A 166 -8.59 11.90 19.30
C ARG A 166 -8.03 11.00 20.39
N GLU A 167 -7.77 11.56 21.57
CA GLU A 167 -7.28 10.77 22.71
C GLU A 167 -8.25 9.63 23.09
N THR A 168 -9.55 9.81 22.81
CA THR A 168 -10.59 8.78 23.01
C THR A 168 -10.47 7.57 22.08
N ASP A 169 -9.65 7.62 21.04
CA ASP A 169 -9.47 6.53 20.07
C ASP A 169 -8.65 5.36 20.65
N GLY A 170 -7.94 5.59 21.76
CA GLY A 170 -7.23 4.57 22.52
C GLY A 170 -5.72 4.58 22.33
N ALA A 171 -5.00 3.76 23.12
CA ALA A 171 -3.54 3.72 23.08
C ALA A 171 -3.00 3.26 21.72
N ILE A 172 -1.89 3.86 21.30
CA ILE A 172 -1.25 3.60 20.01
C ILE A 172 -0.04 2.70 20.22
N ARG A 173 -0.04 1.53 19.56
CA ARG A 173 1.14 0.66 19.47
C ARG A 173 1.88 0.97 18.17
N TRP A 174 3.04 1.61 18.25
CA TRP A 174 3.77 2.08 17.07
C TRP A 174 4.61 0.99 16.41
N LEU A 175 4.66 0.98 15.09
CA LEU A 175 5.66 0.24 14.32
C LEU A 175 7.00 0.97 14.42
N VAL A 176 7.94 0.37 15.15
CA VAL A 176 9.30 0.88 15.37
C VAL A 176 10.26 0.10 14.48
N LYS A 177 11.10 0.79 13.69
CA LYS A 177 12.15 0.15 12.88
C LYS A 177 13.04 -0.71 13.77
N ASP A 178 13.16 -1.98 13.41
CA ASP A 178 13.97 -2.97 14.14
C ASP A 178 14.55 -4.00 13.17
N ASN A 179 15.87 -4.00 13.00
CA ASN A 179 16.58 -4.92 12.11
C ASN A 179 16.41 -6.40 12.49
N ARG A 180 16.03 -6.69 13.73
CA ARG A 180 15.72 -8.04 14.22
C ARG A 180 14.22 -8.29 14.39
N GLY A 181 13.39 -7.27 14.21
CA GLY A 181 11.94 -7.34 14.38
C GLY A 181 11.29 -8.35 13.46
N LEU A 182 10.19 -8.96 13.90
CA LEU A 182 9.52 -10.05 13.16
C LEU A 182 8.51 -9.56 12.12
N ILE A 183 8.20 -8.26 12.13
CA ILE A 183 7.22 -7.65 11.23
C ILE A 183 7.96 -7.10 10.01
N GLY A 184 7.95 -7.84 8.90
CA GLY A 184 8.52 -7.37 7.63
C GLY A 184 7.45 -6.77 6.73
N LEU A 185 7.55 -5.48 6.39
CA LEU A 185 6.57 -4.77 5.55
C LEU A 185 7.25 -4.08 4.35
N PRO A 186 6.59 -4.02 3.18
CA PRO A 186 7.11 -3.29 2.03
C PRO A 186 6.99 -1.77 2.25
N ILE A 187 8.12 -1.07 2.17
CA ILE A 187 8.17 0.40 2.22
C ILE A 187 7.92 1.02 0.85
N TRP A 188 8.34 0.33 -0.21
CA TRP A 188 8.14 0.75 -1.60
C TRP A 188 8.02 -0.47 -2.50
N ILE A 189 7.24 -0.35 -3.58
CA ILE A 189 7.15 -1.36 -4.65
C ILE A 189 7.26 -0.63 -5.98
N ASP A 190 8.27 -0.98 -6.77
CA ASP A 190 8.37 -0.53 -8.16
C ASP A 190 7.34 -1.28 -9.01
N ARG A 191 6.38 -0.53 -9.57
CA ARG A 191 5.30 -1.09 -10.39
C ARG A 191 5.80 -1.66 -11.73
N ASN A 192 6.96 -1.22 -12.23
CA ASN A 192 7.51 -1.68 -13.49
C ASN A 192 8.25 -3.02 -13.34
N THR A 193 9.04 -3.15 -12.28
CA THR A 193 9.87 -4.33 -12.03
C THR A 193 9.25 -5.32 -11.05
N SER A 194 8.19 -4.92 -10.34
CA SER A 194 7.60 -5.63 -9.19
C SER A 194 8.59 -5.88 -8.05
N GLN A 195 9.75 -5.21 -8.04
CA GLN A 195 10.71 -5.29 -6.95
C GLN A 195 10.26 -4.38 -5.80
N GLY A 196 10.36 -4.90 -4.57
CA GLY A 196 9.99 -4.18 -3.36
C GLY A 196 11.19 -3.93 -2.47
N THR A 197 11.19 -2.78 -1.81
CA THR A 197 12.07 -2.50 -0.67
C THR A 197 11.29 -2.81 0.60
N PHE A 198 11.92 -3.51 1.53
CA PHE A 198 11.28 -3.99 2.76
C PHE A 198 12.02 -3.46 3.99
N GLN A 199 11.27 -3.20 5.06
CA GLN A 199 11.79 -2.83 6.36
C GLN A 199 11.20 -3.75 7.43
N ARG A 200 12.00 -4.02 8.46
CA ARG A 200 11.60 -4.83 9.62
C ARG A 200 11.22 -3.92 10.79
N PHE A 201 10.22 -4.35 11.54
CA PHE A 201 9.61 -3.62 12.63
C PHE A 201 9.34 -4.51 13.85
N SER A 202 9.24 -3.85 14.99
CA SER A 202 8.68 -4.35 16.25
C SER A 202 7.62 -3.37 16.74
N LEU A 203 6.70 -3.81 17.60
CA LEU A 203 5.73 -2.91 18.23
C LEU A 203 6.33 -2.26 19.48
N GLY A 204 6.07 -0.98 19.69
CA GLY A 204 6.55 -0.26 20.87
C GLY A 204 5.99 1.16 21.01
N GLU A 205 6.66 1.94 21.85
CA GLU A 205 6.35 3.35 22.09
C GLU A 205 6.83 4.24 20.93
N TYR A 206 6.24 5.44 20.84
CA TYR A 206 6.66 6.40 19.81
C TYR A 206 8.12 6.81 19.99
N SER A 207 8.88 6.79 18.89
CA SER A 207 10.24 7.29 18.80
C SER A 207 10.54 7.73 17.36
N ASP A 208 11.68 8.36 17.13
CA ASP A 208 12.12 8.72 15.78
C ASP A 208 12.31 7.49 14.87
N GLN A 209 12.50 6.31 15.46
CA GLN A 209 12.57 5.04 14.72
C GLN A 209 11.21 4.59 14.18
N CYS A 210 10.10 5.24 14.55
CA CYS A 210 8.80 5.00 13.94
C CYS A 210 8.66 5.65 12.55
N LEU A 211 9.45 6.68 12.26
CA LEU A 211 9.39 7.39 10.98
C LEU A 211 10.08 6.56 9.88
N VAL A 212 9.30 6.20 8.87
CA VAL A 212 9.74 5.43 7.69
C VAL A 212 9.77 6.33 6.48
N ASP A 213 10.95 6.46 5.87
CA ASP A 213 11.14 7.22 4.64
C ASP A 213 10.49 6.53 3.43
N ILE A 214 9.64 7.25 2.72
CA ILE A 214 9.13 6.85 1.42
C ILE A 214 10.12 7.31 0.36
N ILE A 215 10.96 6.37 -0.08
CA ILE A 215 11.98 6.60 -1.09
C ILE A 215 11.80 5.63 -2.26
N ALA A 216 12.09 6.10 -3.47
CA ALA A 216 12.23 5.20 -4.61
C ALA A 216 13.52 4.37 -4.46
N PRO A 217 13.51 3.08 -4.85
CA PRO A 217 14.70 2.24 -4.80
C PRO A 217 15.79 2.83 -5.69
N ILE A 218 17.01 2.90 -5.16
CA ILE A 218 18.19 3.24 -5.94
C ILE A 218 18.41 2.09 -6.93
N LEU A 219 18.18 2.34 -8.22
CA LEU A 219 18.53 1.40 -9.28
C LEU A 219 20.06 1.26 -9.31
N THR A 220 20.61 0.31 -8.57
CA THR A 220 22.02 -0.06 -8.72
C THR A 220 22.17 -0.72 -10.09
N THR A 221 22.59 0.04 -11.09
CA THR A 221 22.99 -0.50 -12.39
C THR A 221 24.33 -1.22 -12.27
N THR A 222 24.41 -2.32 -11.55
CA THR A 222 25.52 -3.26 -11.66
C THR A 222 25.33 -4.10 -12.92
N LYS A 223 25.51 -3.47 -14.09
CA LYS A 223 25.90 -4.22 -15.28
C LYS A 223 27.33 -4.71 -15.04
N ALA A 224 27.46 -5.90 -14.46
CA ALA A 224 28.71 -6.64 -14.51
C ALA A 224 29.06 -6.82 -15.99
N LYS A 225 30.07 -6.09 -16.48
CA LYS A 225 30.72 -6.38 -17.75
C LYS A 225 31.19 -7.83 -17.68
N LYS A 226 30.52 -8.74 -18.39
CA LYS A 226 31.09 -10.04 -18.73
C LYS A 226 32.35 -9.74 -19.53
N SER A 227 33.51 -9.88 -18.91
CA SER A 227 34.77 -10.02 -19.61
C SER A 227 34.67 -11.28 -20.47
N SER A 228 34.61 -11.13 -21.80
CA SER A 228 34.86 -12.24 -22.70
C SER A 228 36.31 -12.68 -22.50
N LYS A 229 36.49 -13.84 -21.85
CA LYS A 229 37.73 -14.58 -21.89
C LYS A 229 37.53 -15.78 -22.83
N ASP A 230 38.39 -15.81 -23.83
CA ASP A 230 38.99 -16.97 -24.51
C ASP A 230 38.07 -18.04 -25.11
N LYS A 231 38.02 -18.05 -26.45
CA LYS A 231 38.50 -19.16 -27.29
C LYS A 231 38.74 -18.69 -28.72
#